data_AF-J1LRB0-F1
#
_entry.id   AF-J1LRB0-F1
#
_cell.length_a   1.000
_cell.length_b   1.000
_cell.length_c   1.000
_cell.angle_alpha   90.00
_cell.angle_beta   90.00
_cell.angle_gamma   90.00
#
_symmetry.space_group_name_H-M   'P 1'
#
loop_
_entity.id
_entity.type
_entity.pdbx_description
1 polymer ?
#
loop_
_entity_poly.entity_id
_entity_poly.type
_entity_poly.pdbx_seq_one_letter_code
_entity_poly.pdbx_strand_id
1 'polypeptide(L)'
;MIDGSTYRFDAAGYMRTGWVKDQGAWYYHSSSGAQASGWVFSGARWYYLSPNSGVMATGWVQVGSTWYYLNPSDGAMATGWLKEGGYWYYLQPGSGAMATGWLKIWGTWYHFADNGQLIS
;
A
#
# COMPACT_ATOMS: atom_id res chain seq x y z
N MET A 1 -2.80 -2.21 -24.75
CA MET A 1 -3.27 -0.90 -24.28
C MET A 1 -4.32 -0.40 -25.23
N ILE A 2 -5.37 0.23 -24.71
CA ILE A 2 -6.43 0.89 -25.48
C ILE A 2 -6.54 2.28 -24.87
N ASP A 3 -6.34 3.32 -25.68
CA ASP A 3 -6.38 4.73 -25.25
C ASP A 3 -5.53 5.03 -24.00
N GLY A 4 -4.27 4.57 -24.01
CA GLY A 4 -3.33 4.75 -22.89
C GLY A 4 -3.62 3.89 -21.64
N SER A 5 -4.72 3.14 -21.62
CA SER A 5 -5.08 2.26 -20.50
C SER A 5 -4.73 0.80 -20.79
N THR A 6 -4.21 0.10 -19.79
CA THR A 6 -3.94 -1.34 -19.89
C THR A 6 -5.16 -2.14 -19.46
N TYR A 7 -5.54 -3.12 -20.29
CA TYR A 7 -6.65 -4.05 -20.05
C TYR A 7 -6.11 -5.47 -20.15
N ARG A 8 -6.76 -6.40 -19.46
CA ARG A 8 -6.44 -7.83 -19.53
C ARG A 8 -7.67 -8.62 -19.92
N PHE A 9 -7.45 -9.61 -20.77
CA PHE A 9 -8.47 -10.52 -21.26
C PHE A 9 -8.02 -11.96 -21.00
N ASP A 10 -8.95 -12.87 -20.72
CA ASP A 10 -8.65 -14.29 -20.66
C ASP A 10 -8.55 -14.92 -22.06
N ALA A 11 -8.27 -16.23 -22.11
CA ALA A 11 -8.12 -16.97 -23.37
C ALA A 11 -9.38 -17.00 -24.25
N ALA A 12 -10.55 -16.77 -23.66
CA ALA A 12 -11.82 -16.67 -24.38
C ALA A 12 -12.14 -15.21 -24.79
N GLY A 13 -11.27 -14.26 -24.46
CA GLY A 13 -11.44 -12.85 -24.78
C GLY A 13 -12.30 -12.08 -23.78
N TYR A 14 -12.67 -12.66 -22.63
CA TYR A 14 -13.41 -11.94 -21.60
C TYR A 14 -12.48 -11.03 -20.80
N MET A 15 -12.92 -9.78 -20.60
CA MET A 15 -12.19 -8.79 -19.83
C MET A 15 -12.09 -9.18 -18.35
N ARG A 16 -10.91 -9.04 -17.77
CA ARG A 16 -10.64 -9.27 -16.35
C ARG A 16 -10.80 -7.97 -15.56
N THR A 17 -11.45 -8.06 -14.42
CA THR A 17 -11.58 -6.99 -13.42
C THR A 17 -11.11 -7.48 -12.06
N GLY A 18 -10.86 -6.56 -11.13
CA GLY A 18 -10.33 -6.85 -9.81
C GLY A 18 -8.86 -7.27 -9.83
N TRP A 19 -8.48 -8.09 -8.85
CA TRP A 19 -7.11 -8.57 -8.69
C TRP A 19 -6.73 -9.60 -9.75
N VAL A 20 -5.60 -9.37 -10.42
CA VAL A 20 -5.04 -10.27 -11.42
C VAL A 20 -3.57 -10.52 -11.09
N LYS A 21 -3.17 -11.79 -11.04
CA LYS A 21 -1.76 -12.19 -10.93
C LYS A 21 -1.23 -12.51 -12.32
N ASP A 22 -0.18 -11.83 -12.73
CA ASP A 22 0.48 -12.04 -14.02
C ASP A 22 2.00 -12.05 -13.84
N GLN A 23 2.68 -13.05 -14.39
CA GLN A 23 4.14 -13.23 -14.30
C GLN A 23 4.72 -13.08 -12.88
N GLY A 24 3.95 -13.51 -11.86
CA GLY A 24 4.36 -13.43 -10.45
C GLY A 24 4.04 -12.11 -9.74
N ALA A 25 3.61 -11.07 -10.47
CA ALA A 25 3.20 -9.78 -9.91
C ALA A 25 1.67 -9.66 -9.82
N TRP A 26 1.19 -8.85 -8.87
CA TRP A 26 -0.22 -8.54 -8.71
C TRP A 26 -0.55 -7.18 -9.31
N TYR A 27 -1.68 -7.11 -10.00
CA TYR A 27 -2.26 -5.91 -10.60
C TYR A 27 -3.71 -5.80 -10.19
N TYR A 28 -4.24 -4.58 -10.23
CA TYR A 28 -5.66 -4.34 -10.01
C TYR A 28 -6.29 -3.71 -11.25
N HIS A 29 -7.36 -4.30 -11.76
CA HIS A 29 -8.18 -3.75 -12.82
C HIS A 29 -9.48 -3.22 -12.21
N SER A 30 -9.84 -1.97 -12.49
CA SER A 30 -11.08 -1.38 -11.99
C SER A 30 -12.31 -2.07 -12.58
N SER A 31 -13.51 -1.66 -12.20
CA SER A 31 -14.75 -2.17 -12.80
C SER A 31 -14.85 -1.89 -14.31
N SER A 32 -14.17 -0.86 -14.82
CA SER A 32 -14.07 -0.62 -16.26
C SER A 32 -13.06 -1.52 -16.97
N GLY A 33 -12.27 -2.31 -16.22
CA GLY A 33 -11.17 -3.14 -16.72
C GLY A 33 -9.86 -2.40 -16.89
N ALA A 34 -9.85 -1.07 -16.74
CA ALA A 34 -8.61 -0.29 -16.80
C ALA A 34 -7.72 -0.65 -15.60
N GLN A 35 -6.45 -0.93 -15.88
CA GLN A 35 -5.44 -1.17 -14.86
C GLN A 35 -5.27 0.07 -13.98
N ALA A 36 -5.36 -0.11 -12.66
CA ALA A 36 -5.19 0.93 -11.67
C ALA A 36 -3.72 1.17 -11.34
N SER A 37 -3.47 2.38 -10.84
CA SER A 37 -2.18 2.85 -10.31
C SER A 37 -2.44 3.72 -9.08
N GLY A 38 -1.49 3.75 -8.13
CA GLY A 38 -1.64 4.47 -6.87
C GLY A 38 -2.50 3.71 -5.85
N TRP A 39 -3.20 4.44 -4.99
CA TRP A 39 -4.00 3.85 -3.91
C TRP A 39 -5.27 3.18 -4.44
N VAL A 40 -5.50 1.95 -4.01
CA VAL A 40 -6.73 1.18 -4.27
C VAL A 40 -7.33 0.71 -2.96
N PHE A 41 -8.62 0.99 -2.77
CA PHE A 41 -9.40 0.42 -1.68
C PHE A 41 -10.17 -0.80 -2.19
N SER A 42 -9.90 -1.98 -1.64
CA SER A 42 -10.51 -3.23 -2.06
C SER A 42 -10.73 -4.14 -0.85
N GLY A 43 -11.92 -4.72 -0.71
CA GLY A 43 -12.22 -5.63 0.40
C GLY A 43 -11.97 -5.01 1.79
N ALA A 44 -12.34 -3.74 1.98
CA ALA A 44 -12.11 -2.96 3.19
C ALA A 44 -10.64 -2.71 3.58
N ARG A 45 -9.69 -2.92 2.64
CA ARG A 45 -8.25 -2.73 2.87
C ARG A 45 -7.67 -1.83 1.79
N TRP A 46 -6.64 -1.08 2.14
CA TRP A 46 -5.89 -0.24 1.20
C TRP A 46 -4.69 -0.99 0.65
N TYR A 47 -4.39 -0.76 -0.63
CA TYR A 47 -3.24 -1.30 -1.34
C TYR A 47 -2.62 -0.16 -2.17
N TYR A 48 -1.34 -0.28 -2.49
CA TYR A 48 -0.66 0.68 -3.35
C TYR A 48 -0.12 -0.03 -4.59
N LEU A 49 -0.50 0.47 -5.77
CA LEU A 49 -0.03 -0.01 -7.06
C LEU A 49 1.00 0.99 -7.58
N SER A 50 2.17 0.51 -7.99
CA SER A 50 3.24 1.33 -8.55
C SER A 50 2.69 2.25 -9.65
N PRO A 51 2.88 3.59 -9.56
CA PRO A 51 2.41 4.52 -10.58
C PRO A 51 2.93 4.22 -11.99
N ASN A 52 4.15 3.68 -12.08
CA ASN A 52 4.82 3.44 -13.35
C ASN A 52 4.46 2.09 -13.99
N SER A 53 4.20 1.06 -13.18
CA SER A 53 4.03 -0.32 -13.68
C SER A 53 2.67 -0.94 -13.34
N GLY A 54 1.94 -0.38 -12.37
CA GLY A 54 0.72 -0.95 -11.78
C GLY A 54 0.95 -2.20 -10.92
N VAL A 55 2.21 -2.60 -10.70
CA VAL A 55 2.55 -3.71 -9.81
C VAL A 55 2.21 -3.33 -8.37
N MET A 56 1.53 -4.21 -7.65
CA MET A 56 1.24 -4.05 -6.22
C MET A 56 2.53 -3.98 -5.40
N ALA A 57 2.66 -2.92 -4.60
CA ALA A 57 3.76 -2.72 -3.70
C ALA A 57 3.60 -3.52 -2.40
N THR A 58 4.74 -3.89 -1.82
CA THR A 58 4.87 -4.54 -0.51
C THR A 58 6.03 -3.90 0.26
N GLY A 59 6.02 -3.97 1.59
CA GLY A 59 7.00 -3.33 2.45
C GLY A 59 6.81 -1.81 2.55
N TRP A 60 7.90 -1.10 2.84
CA TRP A 60 7.89 0.36 2.94
C TRP A 60 7.71 1.02 1.57
N VAL A 61 6.76 1.95 1.48
CA VAL A 61 6.57 2.82 0.32
C VAL A 61 6.53 4.27 0.76
N GLN A 62 7.16 5.14 -0.04
CA GLN A 62 7.04 6.58 0.11
C GLN A 62 6.08 7.12 -0.95
N VAL A 63 5.01 7.79 -0.53
CA VAL A 63 4.05 8.45 -1.41
C VAL A 63 4.08 9.94 -1.10
N GLY A 64 4.61 10.73 -2.04
CA GLY A 64 4.96 12.13 -1.76
C GLY A 64 6.04 12.20 -0.68
N SER A 65 5.77 12.90 0.42
CA SER A 65 6.65 12.99 1.59
C SER A 65 6.34 11.98 2.69
N THR A 66 5.30 11.15 2.53
CA THR A 66 4.76 10.31 3.60
C THR A 66 5.14 8.85 3.38
N TRP A 67 5.58 8.18 4.45
CA TRP A 67 5.87 6.75 4.44
C TRP A 67 4.67 5.92 4.89
N TYR A 68 4.50 4.77 4.26
CA TYR A 68 3.48 3.77 4.56
C TYR A 68 4.12 2.38 4.52
N TYR A 69 3.49 1.41 5.15
CA TYR A 69 3.92 0.02 5.10
C TYR A 69 2.80 -0.86 4.55
N LEU A 70 3.12 -1.65 3.54
CA LEU A 70 2.23 -2.64 2.94
C LEU A 70 2.69 -4.03 3.40
N ASN A 71 1.80 -4.80 4.00
CA ASN A 71 2.14 -6.12 4.55
C ASN A 71 2.74 -7.02 3.45
N PRO A 72 3.93 -7.61 3.64
CA PRO A 72 4.59 -8.42 2.61
C PRO A 72 3.80 -9.67 2.18
N SER A 73 2.92 -10.19 3.04
CA SER A 73 2.12 -11.39 2.76
C SER A 73 0.98 -11.15 1.77
N ASP A 74 0.37 -9.97 1.78
CA ASP A 74 -0.85 -9.70 1.03
C ASP A 74 -0.95 -8.29 0.41
N GLY A 75 0.02 -7.40 0.65
CA GLY A 75 0.05 -6.04 0.14
C GLY A 75 -0.88 -5.06 0.85
N ALA A 76 -1.64 -5.50 1.85
CA ALA A 76 -2.57 -4.62 2.55
C ALA A 76 -1.80 -3.60 3.41
N MET A 77 -2.22 -2.34 3.37
CA MET A 77 -1.66 -1.27 4.18
C MET A 77 -1.80 -1.58 5.68
N ALA A 78 -0.69 -1.54 6.40
CA ALA A 78 -0.67 -1.68 7.85
C ALA A 78 -1.10 -0.39 8.55
N THR A 79 -1.68 -0.53 9.74
CA THR A 79 -1.98 0.57 10.67
C THR A 79 -1.62 0.15 12.09
N GLY A 80 -1.40 1.11 12.97
CA GLY A 80 -1.01 0.89 14.36
C GLY A 80 0.48 0.61 14.53
N TRP A 81 0.82 -0.12 15.59
CA TRP A 81 2.20 -0.47 15.92
C TRP A 81 2.75 -1.52 14.94
N LEU A 82 3.95 -1.26 14.42
CA LEU A 82 4.69 -2.14 13.53
C LEU A 82 6.08 -2.39 14.11
N LYS A 83 6.50 -3.66 14.19
CA LYS A 83 7.88 -4.02 14.51
C LYS A 83 8.57 -4.57 13.27
N GLU A 84 9.57 -3.87 12.78
CA GLU A 84 10.29 -4.20 11.54
C GLU A 84 11.80 -3.98 11.76
N GLY A 85 12.63 -4.93 11.34
CA GLY A 85 14.09 -4.81 11.48
C GLY A 85 14.61 -4.58 12.91
N GLY A 86 13.85 -4.96 13.94
CA GLY A 86 14.20 -4.73 15.34
C GLY A 86 13.72 -3.40 15.94
N TYR A 87 13.15 -2.51 15.14
CA TYR A 87 12.64 -1.21 15.57
C TYR A 87 11.11 -1.19 15.61
N TRP A 88 10.57 -0.35 16.47
CA TRP A 88 9.13 -0.06 16.50
C TRP A 88 8.84 1.19 15.69
N TYR A 89 7.72 1.15 14.98
CA TYR A 89 7.15 2.23 14.19
C TYR A 89 5.67 2.36 14.55
N TYR A 90 5.10 3.52 14.29
CA TYR A 90 3.67 3.72 14.42
C TYR A 90 3.08 4.28 13.13
N LEU A 91 2.11 3.56 12.58
CA LEU A 91 1.37 3.94 11.39
C LEU A 91 0.02 4.47 11.84
N GLN A 92 -0.26 5.74 11.57
CA GLN A 92 -1.42 6.44 12.09
C GLN A 92 -2.71 5.69 11.73
N PRO A 93 -3.60 5.41 12.70
CA PRO A 93 -4.89 4.79 12.43
C PRO A 93 -5.67 5.58 11.37
N GLY A 94 -6.32 4.87 10.44
CA GLY A 94 -7.11 5.47 9.36
C GLY A 94 -6.27 5.84 8.13
N SER A 95 -5.21 6.65 8.28
CA SER A 95 -4.40 7.09 7.14
C SER A 95 -3.26 6.14 6.77
N GLY A 96 -2.73 5.38 7.73
CA GLY A 96 -1.54 4.54 7.57
C GLY A 96 -0.22 5.32 7.47
N ALA A 97 -0.25 6.64 7.63
CA ALA A 97 0.94 7.48 7.57
C ALA A 97 1.88 7.17 8.74
N MET A 98 3.16 6.93 8.45
CA MET A 98 4.19 6.75 9.46
C MET A 98 4.34 7.99 10.33
N ALA A 99 4.36 7.82 11.64
CA ALA A 99 4.58 8.89 12.60
C ALA A 99 6.07 9.26 12.71
N THR A 100 6.32 10.55 12.91
CA THR A 100 7.62 11.15 13.25
C THR A 100 7.41 12.17 14.36
N GLY A 101 8.45 12.47 15.14
CA GLY A 101 8.38 13.41 16.25
C GLY A 101 7.54 12.91 17.43
N TRP A 102 7.04 13.85 18.25
CA TRP A 102 6.22 13.55 19.43
C TRP A 102 4.78 13.21 19.04
N LEU A 103 4.29 12.06 19.49
CA LEU A 103 2.91 11.61 19.29
C LEU A 103 2.32 11.02 20.58
N LYS A 104 1.09 11.43 20.92
CA LYS A 104 0.36 10.87 22.07
C LYS A 104 -0.51 9.71 21.62
N ILE A 105 -0.24 8.52 22.14
CA ILE A 105 -0.89 7.26 21.76
C ILE A 105 -1.50 6.66 23.04
N TRP A 106 -2.83 6.57 23.09
CA TRP A 106 -3.59 6.05 24.25
C TRP A 106 -3.22 6.68 25.61
N GLY A 107 -2.90 7.96 25.63
CA GLY A 107 -2.57 8.69 26.85
C GLY A 107 -1.08 8.83 27.13
N THR A 108 -0.24 8.02 26.49
CA THR A 108 1.23 8.01 26.65
C THR A 108 1.89 8.76 25.51
N TRP A 109 2.92 9.56 25.81
CA TRP A 109 3.75 10.23 24.81
C TRP A 109 4.86 9.31 24.33
N TYR A 110 5.04 9.27 23.02
CA TYR A 110 6.11 8.54 22.35
C TYR A 110 6.85 9.51 21.42
N HIS A 111 8.16 9.32 21.28
CA HIS A 111 8.98 10.08 20.36
C HIS A 111 9.55 9.18 19.26
N PHE A 112 9.28 9.55 18.00
CA PHE A 112 9.76 8.87 16.82
C PHE A 112 10.82 9.73 16.12
N ALA A 113 11.91 9.12 15.66
CA ALA A 113 12.90 9.78 14.80
C ALA A 113 12.29 10.18 13.45
N ASP A 114 13.02 10.97 12.66
CA ASP A 114 12.61 11.37 11.30
C ASP A 114 12.45 10.17 10.34
N ASN A 115 13.16 9.07 10.62
CA ASN A 115 13.00 7.80 9.91
C ASN A 115 11.87 6.91 10.49
N GLY A 116 11.10 7.44 11.45
CA GLY A 116 9.95 6.78 12.08
C GLY A 116 10.26 5.78 13.18
N GLN A 117 11.53 5.55 13.52
CA GLN A 117 11.89 4.63 14.59
C GLN A 117 11.53 5.20 15.96
N LEU A 118 10.85 4.41 16.79
CA LEU A 118 10.55 4.75 18.17
C LEU A 118 11.86 4.86 18.98
N ILE A 119 12.02 5.98 19.70
CA ILE A 119 13.16 6.25 20.57
C ILE A 119 12.81 6.00 22.04
N SER A 120 11.63 6.45 22.48
CA SER A 120 11.16 6.37 23.88
C SER A 120 9.66 6.57 23.98
#